data_AF-A0A067LXH0-F1
#
_entry.id   AF-A0A067LXH0-F1
#
_cell.length_a   1.000
_cell.length_b   1.000
_cell.length_c   1.000
_cell.angle_alpha   90.00
_cell.angle_beta   90.00
_cell.angle_gamma   90.00
#
_symmetry.space_group_name_H-M   'P 1'
#
loop_
_entity.id
_entity.type
_entity.pdbx_description
1 polymer ?
#
loop_
_entity_poly.entity_id
_entity_poly.type
_entity_poly.pdbx_seq_one_letter_code
_entity_poly.pdbx_strand_id
1 'polypeptide(L)'
;PHSGKSYFLQFALAKALAIKHPVVLCNQENLFYLFTERAGRRVRIGDFNDRLPKNTLVLCDSREGITSPPMHFTEPMSTAFVVQATSPRISRWKEWSKQRNAQIWTMDLWSEEEIAAARWASSISV
;
A
#
# COMPACT_ATOMS: atom_id res chain seq x y z
N PRO A 1 -9.30 13.18 -6.81
CA PRO A 1 -8.11 13.26 -7.68
C PRO A 1 -7.14 14.34 -7.14
N HIS A 2 -5.81 14.12 -7.14
CA HIS A 2 -4.76 15.07 -6.71
C HIS A 2 -4.47 15.26 -5.19
N SER A 3 -4.86 14.34 -4.30
CA SER A 3 -4.61 14.52 -2.85
C SER A 3 -3.28 13.93 -2.33
N GLY A 4 -2.28 13.71 -3.20
CA GLY A 4 -0.95 13.22 -2.80
C GLY A 4 -0.86 11.73 -2.40
N LYS A 5 -1.98 11.08 -2.10
CA LYS A 5 -2.03 9.71 -1.53
C LYS A 5 -1.38 8.64 -2.39
N SER A 6 -1.67 8.64 -3.69
CA SER A 6 -1.05 7.69 -4.62
C SER A 6 0.45 7.96 -4.77
N TYR A 7 0.90 9.22 -4.67
CA TYR A 7 2.33 9.56 -4.66
C TYR A 7 3.02 9.10 -3.38
N PHE A 8 2.37 9.24 -2.22
CA PHE A 8 2.88 8.68 -0.97
C PHE A 8 3.10 7.17 -1.07
N LEU A 9 2.14 6.41 -1.61
CA LEU A 9 2.30 4.97 -1.81
C LEU A 9 3.43 4.65 -2.80
N GLN A 10 3.58 5.43 -3.88
CA GLN A 10 4.69 5.27 -4.83
C GLN A 10 6.05 5.56 -4.18
N PHE A 11 6.13 6.61 -3.35
CA PHE A 11 7.33 6.95 -2.61
C PHE A 11 7.70 5.85 -1.59
N ALA A 12 6.71 5.37 -0.83
CA ALA A 12 6.90 4.26 0.11
C ALA A 12 7.36 2.98 -0.61
N LEU A 13 6.77 2.69 -1.77
CA LEU A 13 7.18 1.58 -2.63
C LEU A 13 8.64 1.75 -3.09
N ALA A 14 9.00 2.90 -3.65
CA ALA A 14 10.36 3.17 -4.12
C ALA A 14 11.38 3.07 -2.99
N LYS A 15 11.06 3.60 -1.80
CA LYS A 15 11.90 3.47 -0.61
C LYS A 15 12.09 2.02 -0.18
N ALA A 16 11.01 1.24 -0.13
CA ALA A 16 11.08 -0.19 0.22
C ALA A 16 11.94 -0.97 -0.79
N LEU A 17 11.75 -0.72 -2.10
CA LEU A 17 12.54 -1.34 -3.15
C LEU A 17 14.03 -0.98 -3.04
N ALA A 18 14.36 0.29 -2.78
CA ALA A 18 15.74 0.75 -2.65
C ALA A 18 16.51 0.04 -1.53
N ILE A 19 15.84 -0.29 -0.42
CA ILE A 19 16.43 -1.04 0.70
C ILE A 19 16.15 -2.55 0.63
N LYS A 20 15.60 -3.04 -0.49
CA LYS A 20 15.20 -4.45 -0.71
C LYS A 20 14.24 -4.99 0.36
N HIS A 21 13.45 -4.13 0.98
CA HIS A 21 12.45 -4.53 1.96
C HIS A 21 11.25 -5.19 1.26
N PRO A 22 10.75 -6.35 1.75
CA PRO A 22 9.59 -6.99 1.15
C PRO A 22 8.39 -6.06 1.15
N VAL A 23 7.78 -5.89 -0.03
CA VAL A 23 6.66 -4.97 -0.20
C VAL A 23 5.60 -5.55 -1.14
N VAL A 24 4.35 -5.40 -0.75
CA VAL A 24 3.18 -5.74 -1.55
C VAL A 24 2.50 -4.45 -2.00
N LEU A 25 2.18 -4.34 -3.28
CA LEU A 25 1.35 -3.26 -3.82
C LEU A 25 -0.02 -3.80 -4.24
N CYS A 26 -1.06 -3.34 -3.56
CA CYS A 26 -2.47 -3.63 -3.85
C CYS A 26 -3.10 -2.42 -4.54
N ASN A 27 -3.17 -2.46 -5.87
CA ASN A 27 -3.78 -1.41 -6.69
C ASN A 27 -4.97 -1.93 -7.55
N GLN A 28 -5.31 -3.21 -7.42
CA GLN A 28 -6.41 -3.88 -8.13
C GLN A 28 -7.15 -4.83 -7.16
N GLU A 29 -8.45 -5.03 -7.37
CA GLU A 29 -9.35 -5.73 -6.44
C GLU A 29 -8.96 -7.19 -6.17
N ASN A 30 -8.43 -7.90 -7.17
CA ASN A 30 -8.11 -9.33 -7.07
C ASN A 30 -6.65 -9.66 -7.36
N LEU A 31 -5.78 -8.65 -7.32
CA LEU A 31 -4.40 -8.79 -7.75
C LEU A 31 -3.47 -7.84 -7.01
N PHE A 32 -2.28 -8.35 -6.69
CA PHE A 32 -1.22 -7.57 -6.09
C PHE A 32 0.13 -7.88 -6.73
N TYR A 33 1.08 -6.99 -6.51
CA TYR A 33 2.47 -7.20 -6.85
C TYR A 33 3.24 -7.45 -5.55
N LEU A 34 3.95 -8.57 -5.48
CA LEU A 34 4.84 -8.89 -4.37
C LEU A 34 6.27 -8.70 -4.83
N PHE A 35 6.98 -7.79 -4.17
CA PHE A 35 8.39 -7.57 -4.35
C PHE A 35 9.14 -8.14 -3.14
N THR A 36 10.09 -9.01 -3.44
CA THR A 36 11.01 -9.59 -2.46
C THR A 36 12.44 -9.31 -2.89
N GLU A 37 13.42 -9.66 -2.06
CA GLU A 37 14.84 -9.55 -2.41
C GLU A 37 15.21 -10.29 -3.71
N ARG A 38 14.45 -11.32 -4.08
CA ARG A 38 14.75 -12.17 -5.24
C ARG A 38 14.12 -11.65 -6.53
N ALA A 39 12.84 -11.29 -6.47
CA ALA A 39 12.08 -10.86 -7.64
C ALA A 39 10.77 -10.16 -7.24
N GLY A 40 10.27 -9.34 -8.17
CA GLY A 40 8.88 -8.89 -8.22
C GLY A 40 8.02 -9.89 -8.98
N ARG A 41 6.86 -10.25 -8.44
CA ARG A 41 5.88 -11.11 -9.13
C ARG A 41 4.46 -10.58 -8.98
N ARG A 42 3.66 -10.82 -10.01
CA ARG A 42 2.24 -10.49 -10.04
C ARG A 42 1.44 -11.70 -9.56
N VAL A 43 0.57 -11.54 -8.56
CA VAL A 43 -0.14 -12.64 -7.90
C VAL A 43 -1.63 -12.31 -7.79
N ARG A 44 -2.51 -13.26 -8.16
CA ARG A 44 -3.93 -13.15 -7.84
C ARG A 44 -4.16 -13.55 -6.38
N ILE A 45 -5.06 -12.84 -5.71
CA ILE A 45 -5.35 -13.08 -4.29
C ILE A 45 -5.77 -14.54 -4.05
N GLY A 46 -6.67 -15.09 -4.87
CA GLY A 46 -7.14 -16.47 -4.73
C GLY A 46 -6.08 -17.55 -5.03
N ASP A 47 -5.00 -17.18 -5.71
CA ASP A 47 -3.91 -18.11 -6.06
C ASP A 47 -2.75 -18.04 -5.04
N PHE A 48 -2.83 -17.14 -4.05
CA PHE A 48 -1.76 -16.91 -3.10
C PHE A 48 -1.83 -17.89 -1.92
N ASN A 49 -1.10 -19.00 -2.05
CA ASN A 49 -0.95 -20.01 -1.01
C ASN A 49 0.32 -19.86 -0.17
N ASP A 50 1.20 -18.91 -0.53
CA ASP A 50 2.46 -18.69 0.16
C ASP A 50 2.28 -17.86 1.44
N ARG A 51 3.18 -18.02 2.41
CA ARG A 51 3.30 -17.05 3.50
C ARG A 51 4.10 -15.85 3.03
N LEU A 52 3.63 -14.64 3.35
CA LEU A 52 4.43 -13.44 3.17
C LEU A 52 5.71 -13.53 4.01
N PRO A 53 6.85 -13.00 3.51
CA PRO A 53 8.02 -12.74 4.34
C PRO A 53 7.63 -11.96 5.60
N LYS A 54 8.36 -12.21 6.70
CA LYS A 54 8.11 -11.48 7.94
C LYS A 54 8.28 -9.98 7.73
N ASN A 55 7.44 -9.19 8.39
CA ASN A 55 7.46 -7.72 8.34
C ASN A 55 7.28 -7.15 6.93
N THR A 56 6.52 -7.84 6.05
CA THR A 56 6.24 -7.31 4.71
C THR A 56 5.38 -6.04 4.80
N LEU A 57 5.83 -4.98 4.13
CA LEU A 57 5.05 -3.74 3.98
C LEU A 57 3.95 -3.95 2.93
N VAL A 58 2.68 -3.73 3.28
CA VAL A 58 1.54 -3.88 2.36
C VAL A 58 0.95 -2.51 2.07
N LEU A 59 1.06 -2.06 0.84
CA LEU A 59 0.63 -0.75 0.36
C LEU A 59 -0.69 -0.89 -0.41
N CYS A 60 -1.78 -0.40 0.18
CA CYS A 60 -3.13 -0.47 -0.39
C CYS A 60 -3.65 0.91 -0.79
N ASP A 61 -4.00 1.10 -2.06
CA ASP A 61 -4.70 2.31 -2.52
C ASP A 61 -6.22 2.06 -2.58
N SER A 62 -6.97 2.64 -1.64
CA SER A 62 -8.42 2.47 -1.57
C SER A 62 -9.15 3.33 -2.59
N ARG A 63 -9.33 2.75 -3.77
CA ARG A 63 -10.11 3.30 -4.90
C ARG A 63 -11.47 2.63 -5.00
N GLU A 64 -12.26 2.98 -6.01
CA GLU A 64 -13.51 2.26 -6.31
C GLU A 64 -13.20 0.78 -6.54
N GLY A 65 -13.82 -0.11 -5.77
CA GLY A 65 -13.55 -1.56 -5.77
C GLY A 65 -12.62 -2.07 -4.65
N ILE A 66 -11.79 -1.22 -4.02
CA ILE A 66 -10.89 -1.64 -2.92
C ILE A 66 -11.22 -0.85 -1.65
N THR A 67 -12.15 -1.39 -0.86
CA THR A 67 -12.60 -0.74 0.39
C THR A 67 -11.75 -1.12 1.59
N SER A 68 -11.11 -2.28 1.55
CA SER A 68 -10.24 -2.78 2.62
C SER A 68 -9.01 -3.52 2.05
N PRO A 69 -7.92 -3.61 2.84
CA PRO A 69 -6.81 -4.50 2.50
C PRO A 69 -7.29 -5.97 2.41
N PRO A 70 -6.72 -6.78 1.49
CA PRO A 70 -7.05 -8.19 1.39
C PRO A 70 -6.93 -8.94 2.72
N MET A 71 -7.91 -9.80 3.03
CA MET A 71 -7.99 -10.50 4.31
C MET A 71 -6.70 -11.24 4.67
N HIS A 72 -6.05 -11.89 3.70
CA HIS A 72 -4.78 -12.60 3.86
C HIS A 72 -3.68 -11.77 4.53
N PHE A 73 -3.68 -10.46 4.36
CA PHE A 73 -2.67 -9.57 4.94
C PHE A 73 -3.05 -9.07 6.33
N THR A 74 -4.30 -9.29 6.73
CA THR A 74 -4.91 -8.73 7.93
C THR A 74 -5.24 -9.78 8.97
N GLU A 75 -5.16 -11.08 8.65
CA GLU A 75 -5.41 -12.16 9.61
C GLU A 75 -4.55 -12.01 10.88
N PRO A 76 -5.02 -12.46 12.07
CA PRO A 76 -4.30 -12.28 13.34
C PRO A 76 -2.87 -12.84 13.34
N MET A 77 -2.59 -13.84 12.51
CA MET A 77 -1.27 -14.47 12.37
C MET A 77 -0.38 -13.79 11.33
N SER A 78 -0.89 -12.78 10.62
CA SER A 78 -0.13 -12.00 9.65
C SER A 78 0.89 -11.13 10.36
N THR A 79 2.12 -11.12 9.83
CA THR A 79 3.19 -10.21 10.28
C THR A 79 3.34 -9.01 9.36
N ALA A 80 2.38 -8.82 8.45
CA ALA A 80 2.41 -7.72 7.50
C ALA A 80 2.12 -6.37 8.19
N PHE A 81 2.85 -5.35 7.77
CA PHE A 81 2.57 -3.97 8.15
C PHE A 81 1.73 -3.31 7.06
N VAL A 82 0.44 -3.11 7.31
CA VAL A 82 -0.51 -2.64 6.30
C VAL A 82 -0.64 -1.12 6.35
N VAL A 83 -0.33 -0.46 5.23
CA VAL A 83 -0.54 0.96 4.99
C VAL A 83 -1.64 1.13 3.95
N GLN A 84 -2.78 1.66 4.37
CA GLN A 84 -3.91 1.93 3.51
C GLN A 84 -4.04 3.43 3.28
N ALA A 85 -3.90 3.86 2.02
CA ALA A 85 -4.19 5.23 1.64
C ALA A 85 -5.64 5.32 1.14
N THR A 86 -6.46 6.16 1.78
CA THR A 86 -7.89 6.29 1.43
C THR A 86 -8.35 7.73 1.43
N SER A 87 -9.47 8.00 0.74
CA SER A 87 -10.15 9.29 0.79
C SER A 87 -10.56 9.61 2.23
N PRO A 88 -10.57 10.87 2.67
CA PRO A 88 -11.00 11.28 4.02
C PRO A 88 -12.48 10.97 4.36
N ARG A 89 -13.20 10.26 3.49
CA ARG A 89 -14.58 9.83 3.74
C ARG A 89 -14.56 8.82 4.89
N ILE A 90 -15.17 9.22 6.00
CA ILE A 90 -15.22 8.47 7.26
C ILE A 90 -15.65 7.01 7.05
N SER A 91 -16.58 6.76 6.13
CA SER A 91 -17.06 5.40 5.81
C SER A 91 -15.96 4.45 5.33
N ARG A 92 -14.82 4.94 4.83
CA ARG A 92 -13.74 4.10 4.29
C ARG A 92 -12.69 3.66 5.31
N TRP A 93 -12.58 4.34 6.46
CA TRP A 93 -11.54 4.02 7.45
C TRP A 93 -12.09 3.73 8.84
N LYS A 94 -13.32 4.16 9.16
CA LYS A 94 -13.89 4.03 10.51
C LYS A 94 -14.05 2.58 10.94
N GLU A 95 -14.52 1.72 10.05
CA GLU A 95 -14.74 0.31 10.36
C GLU A 95 -13.41 -0.45 10.48
N TRP A 96 -12.49 -0.19 9.55
CA TRP A 96 -11.14 -0.74 9.56
C TRP A 96 -10.35 -0.36 10.83
N SER A 97 -10.38 0.92 11.21
CA SER A 97 -9.68 1.41 12.40
C SER A 97 -10.22 0.77 13.69
N LYS A 98 -11.54 0.59 13.79
CA LYS A 98 -12.18 -0.09 14.94
C LYS A 98 -11.77 -1.55 15.06
N GLN A 99 -11.68 -2.28 13.95
CA GLN A 99 -11.37 -3.71 13.98
C GLN A 99 -9.91 -4.00 14.30
N ARG A 100 -8.99 -3.06 14.02
CA ARG A 100 -7.54 -3.32 14.02
C ARG A 100 -6.71 -2.37 14.86
N ASN A 101 -7.35 -1.52 15.65
CA ASN A 101 -6.68 -0.46 16.41
C ASN A 101 -5.74 0.37 15.50
N ALA A 102 -6.17 0.63 14.26
CA ALA A 102 -5.31 1.24 13.26
C ALA A 102 -5.01 2.69 13.64
N GLN A 103 -3.74 3.07 13.56
CA GLN A 103 -3.33 4.46 13.68
C GLN A 103 -3.73 5.23 12.43
N ILE A 104 -4.33 6.40 12.62
CA ILE A 104 -4.77 7.25 11.52
C ILE A 104 -3.82 8.42 11.44
N TRP A 105 -3.22 8.59 10.26
CA TRP A 105 -2.44 9.77 9.92
C TRP A 105 -3.17 10.57 8.84
N THR A 106 -3.65 11.75 9.21
CA THR A 106 -4.14 12.73 8.24
C THR A 106 -2.97 13.45 7.60
N MET A 107 -2.75 13.25 6.30
CA MET A 107 -1.78 14.04 5.55
C MET A 107 -2.45 15.30 5.01
N ASP A 108 -1.75 16.43 5.12
CA ASP A 108 -2.12 17.68 4.46
C ASP A 108 -2.09 17.52 2.93
N LEU A 109 -2.68 18.49 2.23
CA LEU A 109 -2.53 18.58 0.79
C LEU A 109 -1.05 18.82 0.48
N TRP A 110 -0.52 18.03 -0.44
CA TRP A 110 0.86 18.18 -0.89
C TRP A 110 1.02 19.53 -1.59
N SER A 111 2.15 20.19 -1.33
CA SER A 111 2.52 21.39 -2.10
C SER A 111 2.86 21.00 -3.54
N GLU A 112 2.86 21.98 -4.46
CA GLU A 112 3.24 21.73 -5.85
C GLU A 112 4.67 21.20 -5.96
N GLU A 113 5.57 21.68 -5.09
CA GLU A 113 6.97 21.24 -5.01
C GLU A 113 7.07 19.77 -4.61
N GLU A 114 6.28 19.33 -3.62
CA GLU A 114 6.25 17.93 -3.19
C GLU A 114 5.71 17.03 -4.30
N ILE A 115 4.67 17.47 -5.01
CA ILE A 115 4.13 16.74 -6.17
C ILE A 115 5.19 16.64 -7.27
N ALA A 116 5.91 17.72 -7.56
CA ALA A 116 6.97 17.73 -8.56
C ALA A 116 8.12 16.78 -8.18
N ALA A 117 8.54 16.80 -6.91
CA ALA A 117 9.58 15.91 -6.40
C ALA A 117 9.18 14.42 -6.48
N ALA A 118 7.95 14.08 -6.10
CA ALA A 118 7.46 12.70 -6.20
C ALA A 118 7.34 12.24 -7.67
N ARG A 119 6.89 13.11 -8.57
CA ARG A 119 6.86 12.82 -10.01
C ARG A 119 8.27 12.51 -10.52
N TRP A 120 9.25 13.35 -10.20
CA TRP A 120 10.62 13.14 -10.65
C TRP A 120 11.21 11.83 -10.12
N ALA A 121 11.01 11.51 -8.84
CA ALA A 121 11.44 10.25 -8.25
C ALA A 121 10.79 9.03 -8.92
N SER A 122 9.52 9.14 -9.30
CA SER A 122 8.81 8.08 -10.02
C SER A 122 9.25 7.89 -11.48
N SER A 123 9.86 8.91 -12.10
CA SER A 123 10.37 8.84 -13.48
C SER A 123 11.77 8.23 -13.62
N ILE A 124 12.52 8.10 -12.51
CA ILE A 124 13.90 7.58 -12.51
C ILE A 124 13.96 6.07 -12.28
N SER A 125 12.83 5.45 -11.91
CA SER A 125 12.75 4.00 -11.72
C SER A 125 12.37 3.31 -13.03
N VAL A 126 13.32 3.21 -13.97
CA VAL A 126 13.26 2.35 -15.16
C VAL A 126 14.49 1.47 -15.19
#